data_AF-A0A9D7VL01-F1
#
_entry.id   AF-A0A9D7VL01-F1
#
_cell.length_a   1.000
_cell.length_b   1.000
_cell.length_c   1.000
_cell.angle_alpha   90.00
_cell.angle_beta   90.00
_cell.angle_gamma   90.00
#
_symmetry.space_group_name_H-M   'P 1'
#
loop_
_entity.id
_entity.type
_entity.pdbx_description
1 polymer ?
#
loop_
_entity_poly.entity_id
_entity_poly.type
_entity_poly.pdbx_seq_one_letter_code
_entity_poly.pdbx_strand_id
1 'polypeptide(L)'
;MNRRRILILDRDGAPRYTDTDGTFQPSPQRHHVSVITKQAHEAGFSTVSGLDLHVADTDHDLDALMAIAEDLHHRQSFDGIVALSERHILPAAAFRARHGIVGRQPDDALTLATSSRWRKGSAPPAFPSRNRSVSRTPPASGVACPTRADRDQTARRDGIGRRPRGGQPVRA
;
A
#
# COMPACT_ATOMS: atom_id res chain seq x y z
N MET A 1 5.33 20.19 13.82
CA MET A 1 6.12 18.95 13.56
C MET A 1 5.22 17.96 12.85
N ASN A 2 5.64 17.39 11.72
CA ASN A 2 4.85 16.38 11.02
C ASN A 2 5.01 15.04 11.74
N ARG A 3 3.91 14.43 12.21
CA ARG A 3 3.94 13.12 12.88
C ARG A 3 4.17 12.03 11.84
N ARG A 4 4.99 11.03 12.16
CA ARG A 4 5.21 9.89 11.25
C ARG A 4 3.96 9.01 11.23
N ARG A 5 3.49 8.62 10.06
CA ARG A 5 2.31 7.77 9.88
C ARG A 5 2.72 6.31 9.88
N ILE A 6 2.17 5.52 10.80
CA ILE A 6 2.50 4.10 10.94
C ILE A 6 1.23 3.28 10.81
N LEU A 7 1.29 2.25 9.96
CA LEU A 7 0.28 1.21 9.87
C LEU A 7 0.70 0.00 10.73
N ILE A 8 -0.21 -0.54 11.53
CA ILE A 8 -0.01 -1.77 12.31
C ILE A 8 -0.97 -2.84 11.80
N LEU A 9 -0.41 -3.99 11.41
CA LEU A 9 -1.17 -5.21 11.13
C LEU A 9 -1.25 -6.02 12.42
N ASP A 10 -2.40 -5.98 13.08
CA ASP A 10 -2.61 -6.59 14.38
C ASP A 10 -3.38 -7.92 14.33
N ARG A 11 -3.00 -8.80 15.24
CA ARG A 11 -3.63 -10.12 15.45
C ARG A 11 -3.90 -10.41 16.92
N ASP A 12 -3.13 -9.80 17.81
CA ASP A 12 -3.01 -10.22 19.20
C ASP A 12 -3.64 -9.18 20.15
N GLY A 13 -3.98 -7.99 19.65
CA GLY A 13 -4.63 -6.93 20.40
C GLY A 13 -3.68 -5.92 21.02
N ALA A 14 -4.27 -4.88 21.61
CA ALA A 14 -3.57 -3.77 22.23
C ALA A 14 -2.47 -4.13 23.24
N PRO A 15 -2.58 -5.20 24.06
CA PRO A 15 -1.55 -5.56 25.05
C PRO A 15 -0.15 -5.77 24.47
N ARG A 16 -0.02 -6.10 23.18
CA ARG A 16 1.28 -6.24 22.50
C ARG A 16 2.04 -4.94 22.32
N TYR A 17 1.33 -3.83 22.36
CA TYR A 17 1.84 -2.50 22.06
C TYR A 17 1.88 -1.63 23.32
N THR A 18 1.35 -2.10 24.45
CA THR A 18 1.51 -1.41 25.73
C THR A 18 2.77 -1.88 26.45
N ASP A 19 3.53 -0.92 26.97
CA ASP A 19 4.66 -1.20 27.85
C ASP A 19 4.19 -1.62 29.26
N THR A 20 5.14 -1.88 30.15
CA THR A 20 4.89 -2.28 31.55
C THR A 20 4.14 -1.22 32.35
N ASP A 21 4.20 0.04 31.91
CA ASP A 21 3.53 1.17 32.55
C ASP A 21 2.11 1.36 31.97
N GLY A 22 1.70 0.48 31.04
CA GLY A 22 0.39 0.55 30.37
C GLY A 22 0.33 1.59 29.26
N THR A 23 1.46 2.17 28.85
CA THR A 23 1.50 3.20 27.81
C THR A 23 1.57 2.56 26.43
N PHE A 24 0.70 2.99 25.52
CA PHE A 24 0.70 2.53 24.14
C PHE A 24 1.93 3.07 23.38
N GLN A 25 2.72 2.15 22.84
CA GLN A 25 3.85 2.36 21.96
C GLN A 25 3.46 1.81 20.58
N PRO A 26 3.23 2.67 19.58
CA PRO A 26 3.96 3.92 19.35
C PRO A 26 3.37 5.18 20.00
N SER A 27 4.24 6.06 20.51
CA SER A 27 3.85 7.34 21.12
C SER A 27 2.96 8.21 20.20
N PRO A 28 1.73 8.57 20.61
CA PRO A 28 0.82 9.44 19.84
C PRO A 28 1.34 10.86 19.60
N GLN A 29 2.32 11.31 20.39
CA GLN A 29 2.94 12.63 20.21
C GLN A 29 3.85 12.67 18.98
N ARG A 30 4.46 11.53 18.64
CA ARG A 30 5.44 11.39 17.56
C ARG A 30 4.85 10.71 16.32
N HIS A 31 3.79 9.93 16.50
CA HIS A 31 3.21 9.09 15.46
C HIS A 31 1.72 9.33 15.30
N HIS A 32 1.25 9.19 14.07
CA HIS A 32 -0.16 8.98 13.76
C HIS A 32 -0.31 7.50 13.42
N VAL A 33 -1.14 6.78 14.18
CA VAL A 33 -1.18 5.32 14.14
C VAL A 33 -2.51 4.86 13.57
N SER A 34 -2.45 4.03 12.54
CA SER A 34 -3.60 3.28 12.03
C SER A 34 -3.38 1.79 12.35
N VAL A 35 -4.39 1.13 12.91
CA VAL A 35 -4.36 -0.30 13.22
C VAL A 35 -5.43 -1.01 12.41
N ILE A 36 -5.05 -2.11 11.76
CA ILE A 36 -6.00 -3.09 11.25
C ILE A 36 -5.96 -4.29 12.20
N THR A 37 -7.05 -4.54 12.91
CA THR A 37 -7.18 -5.65 13.88
C THR A 37 -8.44 -6.47 13.60
N LYS A 38 -8.62 -7.56 14.35
CA LYS A 38 -9.85 -8.36 14.31
C LYS A 38 -10.86 -7.89 15.33
N GLN A 39 -12.13 -8.15 15.04
CA GLN A 39 -13.29 -7.73 15.85
C GLN A 39 -13.12 -8.07 17.34
N ALA A 40 -12.56 -9.25 17.65
CA ALA A 40 -12.36 -9.72 19.01
C ALA A 40 -11.41 -8.83 19.86
N HIS A 41 -10.55 -8.04 19.20
CA HIS A 41 -9.55 -7.20 19.85
C HIS A 41 -9.85 -5.71 19.78
N GLU A 42 -10.93 -5.32 19.08
CA GLU A 42 -11.30 -3.93 18.85
C GLU A 42 -11.43 -3.16 20.19
N ALA A 43 -12.11 -3.77 21.17
CA ALA A 43 -12.33 -3.16 22.48
C ALA A 43 -11.03 -2.83 23.21
N GLY A 44 -9.94 -3.58 22.97
CA GLY A 44 -8.63 -3.34 23.59
C GLY A 44 -7.98 -2.03 23.14
N PHE A 45 -8.34 -1.50 21.97
CA PHE A 45 -7.80 -0.24 21.45
C PHE A 45 -8.65 0.98 21.80
N SER A 46 -9.82 0.79 22.42
CA SER A 46 -10.77 1.88 22.73
C SER A 46 -10.20 2.97 23.65
N THR A 47 -9.20 2.64 24.46
CA THR A 47 -8.52 3.56 25.38
C THR A 47 -7.37 4.32 24.74
N VAL A 48 -6.98 3.98 23.50
CA VAL A 48 -5.87 4.60 22.79
C VAL A 48 -6.38 5.82 22.00
N SER A 49 -6.09 7.01 22.52
CA SER A 49 -6.52 8.26 21.87
C SER A 49 -5.75 8.55 20.57
N GLY A 50 -6.48 9.05 19.56
CA GLY A 50 -5.88 9.53 18.30
C GLY A 50 -5.40 8.43 17.35
N LEU A 51 -5.99 7.24 17.46
CA LEU A 51 -5.71 6.08 16.63
C LEU A 51 -6.86 5.86 15.63
N ASP A 52 -6.50 5.55 14.38
CA ASP A 52 -7.46 5.07 13.38
C ASP A 52 -7.58 3.55 13.49
N LEU A 53 -8.74 3.05 13.92
CA LEU A 53 -8.99 1.63 14.06
C LEU A 53 -9.80 1.10 12.87
N HIS A 54 -9.33 0.00 12.29
CA HIS A 54 -9.99 -0.71 11.21
C HIS A 54 -10.14 -2.17 11.58
N VAL A 55 -11.30 -2.75 11.29
CA VAL A 55 -11.59 -4.14 11.59
C VAL A 55 -11.57 -4.98 10.32
N ALA A 56 -10.85 -6.10 10.35
CA ALA A 56 -10.79 -7.11 9.30
C ALA A 56 -10.59 -8.52 9.91
N ASP A 57 -10.86 -9.58 9.15
CA ASP A 57 -10.44 -10.93 9.57
C ASP A 57 -8.93 -11.09 9.34
N THR A 58 -8.15 -10.71 10.35
CA THR A 58 -6.68 -10.76 10.27
C THR A 58 -6.10 -12.17 10.43
N ASP A 59 -6.93 -13.17 10.76
CA ASP A 59 -6.52 -14.55 10.95
C ASP A 59 -6.60 -15.38 9.65
N HIS A 60 -7.65 -15.17 8.86
CA HIS A 60 -7.98 -16.01 7.70
C HIS A 60 -7.99 -15.27 6.36
N ASP A 61 -8.27 -13.96 6.34
CA ASP A 61 -8.40 -13.19 5.10
C ASP A 61 -7.29 -12.16 4.95
N LEU A 62 -6.09 -12.66 4.60
CA LEU A 62 -4.93 -11.81 4.37
C LEU A 62 -5.09 -10.90 3.16
N ASP A 63 -5.86 -11.31 2.14
CA ASP A 63 -6.08 -10.51 0.95
C ASP A 63 -6.97 -9.30 1.27
N ALA A 64 -8.07 -9.49 2.01
CA ALA A 64 -8.90 -8.38 2.47
C ALA A 64 -8.14 -7.45 3.43
N LEU A 65 -7.36 -8.01 4.36
CA LEU A 65 -6.46 -7.22 5.23
C LEU A 65 -5.54 -6.32 4.41
N MET A 66 -4.87 -6.89 3.39
CA MET A 66 -3.95 -6.11 2.56
C MET A 66 -4.68 -5.13 1.64
N ALA A 67 -5.87 -5.44 1.15
CA ALA A 67 -6.69 -4.50 0.38
C ALA A 67 -7.05 -3.26 1.20
N ILE A 68 -7.41 -3.44 2.48
CA ILE A 68 -7.66 -2.31 3.41
C ILE A 68 -6.38 -1.49 3.61
N ALA A 69 -5.24 -2.16 3.81
CA ALA A 69 -3.94 -1.48 3.96
C ALA A 69 -3.59 -0.61 2.74
N GLU A 70 -3.81 -1.12 1.52
CA GLU A 70 -3.59 -0.40 0.27
C GLU A 70 -4.52 0.82 0.13
N ASP A 71 -5.82 0.64 0.38
CA ASP A 71 -6.81 1.71 0.35
C ASP A 71 -6.49 2.82 1.38
N LEU A 72 -6.05 2.44 2.58
CA LEU A 72 -5.58 3.39 3.58
C LEU A 72 -4.33 4.15 3.12
N HIS A 73 -3.37 3.48 2.50
CA HIS A 73 -2.13 4.12 2.04
C HIS A 73 -2.37 5.10 0.90
N HIS A 74 -3.29 4.78 -0.01
CA HIS A 74 -3.70 5.70 -1.07
C HIS A 74 -4.35 6.98 -0.53
N ARG A 75 -5.12 6.87 0.56
CA ARG A 75 -5.71 8.04 1.25
C ARG A 75 -4.68 8.80 2.09
N GLN A 76 -3.78 8.08 2.74
CA GLN A 76 -2.74 8.61 3.60
C GLN A 76 -1.46 7.79 3.51
N SER A 77 -0.43 8.35 2.90
CA SER A 77 0.86 7.66 2.77
C SER A 77 1.47 7.36 4.14
N PHE A 78 1.80 6.10 4.36
CA PHE A 78 2.46 5.62 5.57
C PHE A 78 3.98 5.68 5.44
N ASP A 79 4.65 6.16 6.49
CA ASP A 79 6.12 6.16 6.60
C ASP A 79 6.67 4.82 7.10
N GLY A 80 5.80 3.96 7.62
CA GLY A 80 6.15 2.69 8.24
C GLY A 80 4.97 1.74 8.34
N ILE A 81 5.27 0.44 8.30
CA ILE A 81 4.31 -0.62 8.60
C ILE A 81 4.93 -1.59 9.61
N VAL A 82 4.14 -2.01 10.60
CA VAL A 82 4.55 -2.90 11.69
C VAL A 82 3.67 -4.15 11.65
N ALA A 83 4.30 -5.30 11.82
CA ALA A 83 3.63 -6.59 11.95
C ALA A 83 4.39 -7.39 13.00
N LEU A 84 3.70 -7.79 14.07
CA LEU A 84 4.29 -8.57 15.17
C LEU A 84 3.95 -10.07 15.08
N SER A 85 2.86 -10.40 14.39
CA SER A 85 2.48 -11.78 14.10
C SER A 85 3.31 -12.33 12.94
N GLU A 86 3.85 -13.54 13.08
CA GLU A 86 4.61 -14.24 12.04
C GLU A 86 3.84 -14.28 10.70
N ARG A 87 2.52 -14.48 10.75
CA ARG A 87 1.66 -14.52 9.56
C ARG A 87 1.64 -13.20 8.80
N HIS A 88 1.86 -12.08 9.48
CA HIS A 88 1.78 -10.73 8.91
C HIS A 88 3.14 -10.18 8.50
N ILE A 89 4.25 -10.82 8.89
CA ILE A 89 5.62 -10.37 8.56
C ILE A 89 5.81 -10.31 7.03
N LEU A 90 5.44 -11.37 6.31
CA LEU A 90 5.63 -11.44 4.86
C LEU A 90 4.70 -10.45 4.10
N PRO A 91 3.38 -10.37 4.39
CA PRO A 91 2.51 -9.34 3.83
C PRO A 91 3.02 -7.91 4.09
N ALA A 92 3.50 -7.62 5.30
CA ALA A 92 4.05 -6.31 5.63
C ALA A 92 5.34 -6.00 4.84
N ALA A 93 6.24 -6.98 4.69
CA ALA A 93 7.44 -6.80 3.89
C ALA A 93 7.13 -6.57 2.41
N ALA A 94 6.16 -7.31 1.85
CA ALA A 94 5.69 -7.11 0.48
C ALA A 94 5.09 -5.71 0.28
N PHE A 95 4.29 -5.25 1.23
CA PHE A 95 3.75 -3.90 1.24
C PHE A 95 4.85 -2.83 1.26
N ARG A 96 5.88 -3.00 2.10
CA ARG A 96 7.03 -2.08 2.13
C ARG A 96 7.74 -1.99 0.79
N ALA A 97 8.02 -3.15 0.19
CA ALA A 97 8.70 -3.22 -1.10
C ALA A 97 7.91 -2.52 -2.22
N ARG A 98 6.58 -2.68 -2.24
CA ARG A 98 5.71 -2.02 -3.22
C ARG A 98 5.71 -0.49 -3.10
N HIS A 99 5.71 0.02 -1.87
CA HIS A 99 5.55 1.45 -1.59
C HIS A 99 6.85 2.19 -1.27
N GLY A 100 8.00 1.54 -1.39
CA GLY A 100 9.30 2.14 -1.07
C GLY A 100 9.48 2.50 0.40
N ILE A 101 8.76 1.83 1.31
CA ILE A 101 8.84 2.07 2.75
C ILE A 101 10.08 1.38 3.30
N VAL A 102 10.88 2.10 4.09
CA VAL A 102 12.11 1.55 4.70
C VAL A 102 11.77 0.42 5.68
N GLY A 103 12.47 -0.70 5.56
CA GLY A 103 12.36 -1.83 6.48
C GLY A 103 12.92 -3.12 5.89
N ARG A 104 12.70 -4.24 6.60
CA ARG A 104 13.08 -5.58 6.12
C ARG A 104 12.33 -5.92 4.84
N GLN A 105 13.08 -6.39 3.84
CA GLN A 105 12.58 -6.78 2.53
C GLN A 105 11.95 -8.19 2.57
N PRO A 106 11.12 -8.57 1.58
CA PRO A 106 10.44 -9.86 1.55
C PRO A 106 11.38 -11.07 1.67
N ASP A 107 12.55 -11.04 1.03
CA ASP A 107 13.50 -12.16 1.04
C ASP A 107 14.10 -12.38 2.44
N ASP A 108 14.43 -11.30 3.15
CA ASP A 108 14.90 -11.36 4.54
C ASP A 108 13.79 -11.83 5.49
N ALA A 109 12.55 -11.40 5.24
CA ALA A 109 11.37 -11.81 5.99
C ALA A 109 11.06 -13.30 5.80
N LEU A 110 11.20 -13.82 4.57
CA LEU A 110 11.01 -15.22 4.26
C LEU A 110 12.07 -16.09 4.94
N THR A 111 13.32 -15.61 5.01
CA THR A 111 14.40 -16.31 5.71
C THR A 111 14.06 -16.50 7.20
N LEU A 112 13.42 -15.52 7.84
CA LEU A 112 12.95 -15.60 9.24
C LEU A 112 11.74 -16.53 9.40
N ALA A 113 10.75 -16.39 8.52
CA ALA A 113 9.56 -17.24 8.53
C ALA A 113 9.88 -18.72 8.22
N THR A 114 10.92 -18.98 7.44
CA THR A 114 11.40 -20.33 7.16
C THR A 114 12.28 -20.85 8.29
N SER A 115 13.20 -20.05 8.85
CA SER A 115 14.04 -20.47 10.01
C SER A 115 13.23 -20.82 11.26
N SER A 116 12.06 -20.21 11.52
CA SER A 116 11.12 -20.70 12.54
C SER A 116 10.44 -22.03 12.16
N ARG A 117 10.29 -22.31 10.86
CA ARG A 117 9.75 -23.55 10.30
C ARG A 117 10.76 -24.71 10.24
N TRP A 118 12.08 -24.46 10.34
CA TRP A 118 13.11 -25.52 10.38
C TRP A 118 13.12 -26.36 11.68
N ARG A 119 12.17 -26.16 12.60
CA ARG A 119 11.82 -27.15 13.64
C ARG A 119 10.79 -28.20 13.20
N LYS A 120 10.11 -28.03 12.06
CA LYS A 120 9.12 -28.98 11.51
C LYS A 120 9.19 -29.01 9.99
N GLY A 121 10.00 -29.95 9.47
CA GLY A 121 10.39 -30.09 8.07
C GLY A 121 9.25 -30.07 7.05
N SER A 122 9.02 -28.91 6.43
CA SER A 122 8.15 -28.77 5.26
C SER A 122 8.73 -27.73 4.30
N ALA A 123 8.87 -28.12 3.04
CA ALA A 123 9.56 -27.38 1.99
C ALA A 123 8.91 -26.02 1.68
N PRO A 124 9.70 -25.01 1.24
CA PRO A 124 9.18 -23.70 0.89
C PRO A 124 8.38 -23.74 -0.43
N PRO A 125 7.33 -22.92 -0.58
CA PRO A 125 6.63 -22.77 -1.86
C PRO A 125 7.52 -22.05 -2.88
N ALA A 126 7.54 -22.56 -4.11
CA ALA A 126 8.29 -21.98 -5.23
C ALA A 126 7.58 -20.72 -5.76
N PHE A 127 8.29 -19.60 -5.83
CA PHE A 127 7.88 -18.40 -6.56
C PHE A 127 8.75 -18.20 -7.80
N PRO A 128 8.18 -17.68 -8.92
CA PRO A 128 8.93 -17.43 -10.13
C PRO A 128 9.87 -16.22 -9.94
N SER A 129 11.17 -16.50 -9.87
CA SER A 129 12.23 -15.50 -9.87
C SER A 129 12.20 -14.71 -11.19
N ARG A 130 11.77 -13.44 -11.17
CA ARG A 130 11.96 -12.52 -12.30
C ARG A 130 13.35 -11.88 -12.22
N ASN A 131 14.38 -12.67 -12.52
CA ASN A 131 15.63 -12.15 -13.01
C ASN A 131 15.59 -12.14 -14.54
N ARG A 132 15.38 -10.97 -15.15
CA ARG A 132 15.80 -10.75 -16.53
C ARG A 132 16.64 -9.48 -16.62
N SER A 133 17.93 -9.76 -16.77
CA SER A 133 19.04 -8.86 -17.01
C SER A 133 18.73 -7.83 -18.10
N VAL A 134 19.01 -6.56 -17.81
CA VAL A 134 19.01 -5.49 -18.81
C VAL A 134 20.40 -5.48 -19.47
N SER A 135 20.50 -6.13 -20.62
CA SER A 135 21.71 -6.07 -21.47
C SER A 135 21.80 -4.68 -22.10
N ARG A 136 22.78 -3.89 -21.67
CA ARG A 136 23.21 -2.66 -22.35
C ARG A 136 23.95 -3.04 -23.64
N THR A 137 23.47 -2.56 -24.78
CA THR A 137 24.21 -2.56 -26.06
C THR A 137 24.41 -1.10 -26.47
N PRO A 138 25.63 -0.65 -26.87
CA PRO A 138 25.89 0.73 -27.28
C PRO A 138 25.48 1.03 -28.73
N PRO A 139 25.42 2.31 -29.16
CA PRO A 139 24.89 2.70 -30.45
C PRO A 139 25.94 2.60 -31.57
N ALA A 140 25.52 2.19 -32.76
CA ALA A 140 26.28 2.33 -33.99
C ALA A 140 25.57 3.30 -34.93
N SER A 141 26.35 4.27 -35.41
CA SER A 141 26.06 5.31 -36.39
C SER A 141 25.40 4.82 -37.68
N GLY A 142 24.61 5.69 -38.34
CA GLY A 142 24.16 5.42 -39.71
C GLY A 142 23.07 6.35 -40.27
N VAL A 143 23.51 7.51 -40.74
CA VAL A 143 22.94 8.44 -41.75
C VAL A 143 21.81 7.91 -42.66
N ALA A 144 20.72 8.69 -42.84
CA ALA A 144 20.28 9.24 -44.15
C ALA A 144 18.87 9.88 -44.10
N CYS A 145 18.78 11.16 -44.49
CA CYS A 145 17.58 11.76 -45.07
C CYS A 145 17.40 11.27 -46.53
N PRO A 146 16.17 11.25 -47.07
CA PRO A 146 15.78 12.37 -47.93
C PRO A 146 14.29 12.80 -47.90
N THR A 147 14.12 14.11 -48.08
CA THR A 147 13.11 14.94 -48.78
C THR A 147 11.80 14.37 -49.38
N ARG A 148 10.68 14.94 -48.90
CA ARG A 148 9.64 15.79 -49.58
C ARG A 148 8.92 15.31 -50.86
N ALA A 149 7.61 15.09 -50.72
CA ALA A 149 6.52 15.42 -51.69
C ALA A 149 5.20 15.46 -50.88
N ASP A 150 4.62 16.62 -50.58
CA ASP A 150 3.66 17.38 -51.40
C ASP A 150 2.38 16.59 -51.76
N ARG A 151 1.32 16.78 -50.97
CA ARG A 151 -0.03 16.95 -51.50
C ARG A 151 -0.99 17.60 -50.51
N ASP A 152 -1.43 18.75 -50.97
CA ASP A 152 -2.47 19.65 -50.52
C ASP A 152 -3.87 19.00 -50.57
N GLN A 153 -4.71 19.25 -49.56
CA GLN A 153 -6.18 19.45 -49.71
C GLN A 153 -6.82 19.97 -48.41
N THR A 154 -6.89 21.30 -48.32
CA THR A 154 -8.11 22.11 -48.05
C THR A 154 -9.38 21.35 -47.63
N ALA A 155 -9.91 21.53 -46.42
CA ALA A 155 -10.71 22.66 -45.87
C ALA A 155 -12.24 22.44 -45.90
N ARG A 156 -12.90 22.99 -44.85
CA ARG A 156 -14.36 23.32 -44.72
C ARG A 156 -15.24 22.17 -44.22
N ARG A 157 -16.17 22.28 -43.26
CA ARG A 157 -17.11 23.36 -42.82
C ARG A 157 -17.60 22.99 -41.39
N ASP A 158 -17.63 23.92 -40.43
CA ASP A 158 -18.76 24.77 -39.99
C ASP A 158 -19.99 24.07 -39.39
N GLY A 159 -20.41 24.54 -38.21
CA GLY A 159 -21.74 24.32 -37.62
C GLY A 159 -21.71 24.29 -36.08
N ILE A 160 -21.39 25.39 -35.39
CA ILE A 160 -22.34 26.37 -34.83
C ILE A 160 -23.64 25.73 -34.28
N GLY A 161 -23.76 25.68 -32.96
CA GLY A 161 -25.00 25.41 -32.24
C GLY A 161 -25.00 26.11 -30.88
N ARG A 162 -25.44 27.36 -30.85
CA ARG A 162 -25.61 28.20 -29.66
C ARG A 162 -26.75 27.68 -28.75
N ARG A 163 -26.57 27.82 -27.43
CA ARG A 163 -27.65 27.83 -26.40
C ARG A 163 -28.64 28.99 -26.67
N PRO A 164 -29.89 28.97 -26.14
CA PRO A 164 -30.13 29.61 -24.83
C PRO A 164 -31.29 29.05 -23.96
N ARG A 165 -31.19 29.47 -22.68
CA ARG A 165 -32.13 29.66 -21.56
C ARG A 165 -33.66 29.48 -21.75
N GLY A 166 -34.26 28.89 -20.71
CA GLY A 166 -35.58 29.16 -20.12
C GLY A 166 -35.70 28.23 -18.91
N GLY A 167 -36.08 28.59 -17.68
CA GLY A 167 -36.94 29.64 -17.16
C GLY A 167 -37.75 28.97 -16.03
N GLN A 168 -37.49 29.33 -14.77
CA GLN A 168 -38.28 29.02 -13.56
C GLN A 168 -39.74 29.58 -13.65
N PRO A 169 -40.68 29.51 -12.66
CA PRO A 169 -40.67 29.00 -11.26
C PRO A 169 -41.99 28.29 -10.75
N VAL A 170 -42.03 27.99 -9.44
CA VAL A 170 -43.13 27.76 -8.43
C VAL A 170 -44.52 27.17 -8.80
N ARG A 171 -45.01 26.26 -7.93
CA ARG A 171 -46.34 26.28 -7.27
C ARG A 171 -46.26 25.37 -6.04
N ALA A 172 -46.35 25.91 -4.82
CA ALA A 172 -47.54 26.26 -4.02
C ALA A 172 -47.86 25.13 -3.04
#